data_AF-A0A7X4KW98-F1
#
_entry.id   AF-A0A7X4KW98-F1
#
_cell.length_a   1.000
_cell.length_b   1.000
_cell.length_c   1.000
_cell.angle_alpha   90.00
_cell.angle_beta   90.00
_cell.angle_gamma   90.00
#
_symmetry.space_group_name_H-M   'P 1'
#
loop_
_entity.id
_entity.type
_entity.pdbx_description
1 polymer ?
#
loop_
_entity_poly.entity_id
_entity_poly.type
_entity_poly.pdbx_seq_one_letter_code
_entity_poly.pdbx_strand_id
1 'polypeptide(L)'
;MLRPSAAIRPDLLAYYLLRDDFRAAARSKMKGTAGQLRVPEQFLEAQTLPVPPPHDQKRLAETIDSYFTRLDDVTATLERVRRNLKRYRASILKAAVEGRLVPTEAELARAEGRDYEPASVLLERILAERRRRWEDGELARMKAAGKVPTTDKWKARYKEPAEPDTATLPSLAEGWCWATVDQILSERLVNGRSVKTAEHGIPVLRLTSLRNGLVDLSEFKIGAWSASEAEPFLVRQNDILVSRGNGSIHLVGLGAIVSDHPDFVAFPDTLIRVRLCDRIDRRFFVALWNSRDTRDQIERKAKTTAGIYKVNQVDVAACVLQVPPLAEQVRIRNMVEKVFHSERAMVAEIAGTKTRTAALHQAVLDGAFGGVLANPNDA
;
A
#
# COMPACT_ATOMS: atom_id res chain seq x y z
N MET A 1 -28.49 9.35 32.82
CA MET A 1 -27.81 8.21 33.49
C MET A 1 -28.89 7.19 33.80
N LEU A 2 -28.84 5.99 33.24
CA LEU A 2 -29.81 4.92 33.53
C LEU A 2 -29.34 4.16 34.77
N ARG A 3 -30.21 4.02 35.78
CA ARG A 3 -29.94 3.25 37.00
C ARG A 3 -31.02 2.17 37.13
N PRO A 4 -30.67 0.88 37.10
CA PRO A 4 -31.64 -0.19 37.30
C PRO A 4 -32.13 -0.19 38.77
N SER A 5 -33.33 -0.72 39.00
CA SER A 5 -33.79 -1.04 40.34
C SER A 5 -33.01 -2.23 40.91
N ALA A 6 -33.10 -2.47 42.22
CA ALA A 6 -32.43 -3.60 42.87
C ALA A 6 -32.84 -4.98 42.34
N ALA A 7 -33.96 -5.06 41.59
CA ALA A 7 -34.46 -6.28 40.97
C ALA A 7 -33.77 -6.64 39.64
N ILE A 8 -32.96 -5.74 39.07
CA ILE A 8 -32.32 -5.93 37.76
C ILE A 8 -30.81 -5.77 37.91
N ARG A 9 -30.04 -6.75 37.45
CA ARG A 9 -28.59 -6.61 37.42
C ARG A 9 -28.14 -5.52 36.42
N PRO A 10 -27.19 -4.63 36.79
CA PRO A 10 -26.74 -3.55 35.90
C PRO A 10 -26.04 -4.01 34.62
N ASP A 11 -25.33 -5.14 34.65
CA ASP A 11 -24.68 -5.76 33.50
C ASP A 11 -25.70 -6.22 32.46
N LEU A 12 -26.82 -6.82 32.89
CA LEU A 12 -27.90 -7.26 32.01
C LEU A 12 -28.57 -6.07 31.31
N LEU A 13 -28.81 -4.97 32.03
CA LEU A 13 -29.28 -3.74 31.40
C LEU A 13 -28.28 -3.24 30.37
N ALA A 14 -26.97 -3.25 30.68
CA ALA A 14 -25.94 -2.84 29.73
C ALA A 14 -25.94 -3.73 28.47
N TYR A 15 -26.05 -5.06 28.62
CA TYR A 15 -26.15 -6.01 27.50
C TYR A 15 -27.36 -5.77 26.63
N TYR A 16 -28.52 -5.48 27.22
CA TYR A 16 -29.71 -5.14 26.46
C TYR A 16 -29.53 -3.89 25.59
N LEU A 17 -28.91 -2.85 26.16
CA LEU A 17 -28.64 -1.58 25.46
C LEU A 17 -27.57 -1.71 24.37
N LEU A 18 -26.77 -2.78 24.38
CA LEU A 18 -25.72 -3.05 23.39
C LEU A 18 -26.24 -3.75 22.12
N ARG A 19 -27.49 -4.26 22.13
CA ARG A 19 -28.11 -4.90 20.97
C ARG A 19 -28.24 -3.95 19.79
N ASP A 20 -27.96 -4.45 18.60
CA ASP A 20 -27.94 -3.63 17.38
C ASP A 20 -29.32 -3.10 17.02
N ASP A 21 -30.39 -3.85 17.26
CA ASP A 21 -31.77 -3.41 17.04
C ASP A 21 -32.13 -2.22 17.96
N PHE A 22 -31.79 -2.32 19.24
CA PHE A 22 -31.97 -1.26 20.21
C PHE A 22 -31.17 -0.01 19.81
N ARG A 23 -29.89 -0.17 19.46
CA ARG A 23 -29.02 0.94 19.06
C ARG A 23 -29.46 1.58 17.75
N ALA A 24 -29.96 0.80 16.79
CA ALA A 24 -30.50 1.30 15.54
C ALA A 24 -31.79 2.10 15.77
N ALA A 25 -32.71 1.56 16.57
CA ALA A 25 -33.93 2.25 16.98
C ALA A 25 -33.61 3.56 17.71
N ALA A 26 -32.69 3.51 18.67
CA ALA A 26 -32.23 4.68 19.42
C ALA A 26 -31.63 5.74 18.49
N ARG A 27 -30.75 5.35 17.56
CA ARG A 27 -30.14 6.25 16.55
C ARG A 27 -31.20 6.95 15.70
N SER A 28 -32.22 6.22 15.25
CA SER A 28 -33.30 6.79 14.42
C SER A 28 -34.14 7.85 15.13
N LYS A 29 -34.11 7.85 16.48
CA LYS A 29 -34.86 8.79 17.32
C LYS A 29 -33.98 9.87 17.92
N MET A 30 -32.66 9.88 17.65
CA MET A 30 -31.76 10.88 18.20
C MET A 30 -32.13 12.29 17.72
N LYS A 31 -32.11 13.25 18.64
CA LYS A 31 -32.39 14.67 18.36
C LYS A 31 -31.19 15.53 18.74
N GLY A 32 -30.98 16.65 18.03
CA GLY A 32 -29.92 17.63 18.30
C GLY A 32 -29.36 18.29 17.02
N THR A 33 -28.49 19.27 17.19
CA THR A 33 -27.78 19.97 16.09
C THR A 33 -26.26 19.83 16.25
N ALA A 34 -25.51 19.98 15.14
CA ALA A 34 -24.05 20.08 15.11
C ALA A 34 -23.27 18.98 15.87
N GLY A 35 -23.62 17.70 15.64
CA GLY A 35 -22.86 16.55 16.18
C GLY A 35 -23.17 16.17 17.64
N GLN A 36 -23.99 16.94 18.36
CA GLN A 36 -24.44 16.63 19.73
C GLN A 36 -25.82 15.96 19.76
N LEU A 37 -25.95 14.85 19.02
CA LEU A 37 -27.18 14.07 19.00
C LEU A 37 -27.35 13.30 20.31
N ARG A 38 -28.57 13.27 20.86
CA ARG A 38 -28.91 12.53 22.08
C ARG A 38 -30.15 11.67 21.87
N VAL A 39 -30.20 10.52 22.55
CA VAL A 39 -31.39 9.66 22.59
C VAL A 39 -32.42 10.32 23.52
N PRO A 40 -33.66 10.58 23.08
CA PRO A 40 -34.69 11.18 23.93
C PRO A 40 -35.07 10.28 25.11
N GLU A 41 -35.38 10.88 26.26
CA GLU A 41 -35.83 10.15 27.45
C GLU A 41 -37.12 9.37 27.18
N GLN A 42 -38.08 9.99 26.48
CA GLN A 42 -39.35 9.33 26.14
C GLN A 42 -39.15 8.07 25.28
N PHE A 43 -38.10 8.02 24.47
CA PHE A 43 -37.79 6.80 23.72
C PHE A 43 -37.38 5.68 24.68
N LEU A 44 -36.48 5.97 25.63
CA LEU A 44 -35.96 5.01 26.60
C LEU A 44 -37.07 4.52 27.54
N GLU A 45 -37.94 5.41 28.01
CA GLU A 45 -39.07 5.09 28.88
C GLU A 45 -40.11 4.18 28.21
N ALA A 46 -40.26 4.29 26.89
CA ALA A 46 -41.19 3.47 26.11
C ALA A 46 -40.65 2.06 25.78
N GLN A 47 -39.39 1.76 26.04
CA GLN A 47 -38.81 0.46 25.72
C GLN A 47 -39.20 -0.59 26.76
N THR A 48 -39.60 -1.77 26.29
CA THR A 48 -39.81 -2.94 27.14
C THR A 48 -38.49 -3.70 27.29
N LEU A 49 -38.18 -4.12 28.52
CA LEU A 49 -37.02 -4.95 28.84
C LEU A 49 -37.51 -6.33 29.29
N PRO A 50 -37.11 -7.43 28.64
CA PRO A 50 -37.35 -8.76 29.19
C PRO A 50 -36.49 -8.93 30.45
N VAL A 51 -37.14 -9.02 31.61
CA VAL A 51 -36.48 -9.19 32.91
C VAL A 51 -36.66 -10.64 33.36
N PRO A 52 -35.62 -11.50 33.28
CA PRO A 52 -35.71 -12.87 33.77
C PRO A 52 -35.72 -12.91 35.32
N PRO A 53 -36.09 -14.05 35.92
CA PRO A 53 -36.02 -14.25 37.36
C PRO A 53 -34.61 -14.00 37.92
N PRO A 54 -34.45 -13.61 39.20
CA PRO A 54 -33.15 -13.23 39.75
C PRO A 54 -32.03 -14.27 39.58
N HIS A 55 -32.36 -15.56 39.70
CA HIS A 55 -31.42 -16.65 39.49
C HIS A 55 -30.95 -16.73 38.02
N ASP A 56 -31.87 -16.55 37.08
CA ASP A 56 -31.58 -16.62 35.65
C ASP A 56 -30.87 -15.36 35.14
N GLN A 57 -31.10 -14.19 35.76
CA GLN A 57 -30.31 -12.99 35.48
C GLN A 57 -28.81 -13.22 35.70
N LYS A 58 -28.44 -13.87 36.81
CA LYS A 58 -27.05 -14.18 37.11
C LYS A 58 -26.48 -15.16 36.08
N ARG A 59 -27.18 -16.27 35.83
CA ARG A 59 -26.75 -17.29 34.86
C ARG A 59 -26.59 -16.71 33.45
N LEU A 60 -27.53 -15.88 33.02
CA LEU A 60 -27.53 -15.24 31.71
C LEU A 60 -26.36 -14.27 31.58
N ALA A 61 -26.12 -13.43 32.60
CA ALA A 61 -24.98 -12.52 32.63
C ALA A 61 -23.65 -13.31 32.55
N GLU A 62 -23.46 -14.33 33.38
CA GLU A 62 -22.25 -15.18 33.37
C GLU A 62 -22.05 -15.88 32.01
N THR A 63 -23.14 -16.27 31.35
CA THR A 63 -23.10 -16.88 30.01
C THR A 63 -22.67 -15.87 28.95
N ILE A 64 -23.28 -14.67 28.93
CA ILE A 64 -22.90 -13.59 28.01
C ILE A 64 -21.44 -13.21 28.23
N ASP A 65 -21.01 -13.02 29.48
CA ASP A 65 -19.64 -12.69 29.86
C ASP A 65 -18.64 -13.73 29.31
N SER A 66 -18.96 -15.01 29.46
CA SER A 66 -18.13 -16.12 28.97
C SER A 66 -17.99 -16.10 27.44
N TYR A 67 -19.09 -15.90 26.71
CA TYR A 67 -19.04 -15.77 25.25
C TYR A 67 -18.27 -14.52 24.82
N PHE A 68 -18.54 -13.37 25.44
CA PHE A 68 -17.89 -12.11 25.11
C PHE A 68 -16.38 -12.18 25.35
N THR A 69 -15.95 -12.75 26.48
CA THR A 69 -14.54 -12.98 26.77
C THR A 69 -13.86 -13.77 25.65
N ARG A 70 -14.48 -14.87 25.20
CA ARG A 70 -13.93 -15.70 24.11
C ARG A 70 -13.87 -14.95 22.78
N LEU A 71 -14.87 -14.13 22.46
CA LEU A 71 -14.92 -13.36 21.22
C LEU A 71 -13.92 -12.19 21.22
N ASP A 72 -13.73 -11.57 22.38
CA ASP A 72 -12.71 -10.54 22.60
C ASP A 72 -11.30 -11.11 22.46
N ASP A 73 -11.05 -12.30 23.01
CA ASP A 73 -9.77 -13.02 22.85
C ASP A 73 -9.46 -13.35 21.38
N VAL A 74 -10.48 -13.76 20.61
CA VAL A 74 -10.36 -13.97 19.16
C VAL A 74 -9.99 -12.66 18.47
N THR A 75 -10.69 -11.57 18.77
CA THR A 75 -10.42 -10.25 18.18
C THR A 75 -9.00 -9.78 18.49
N ALA A 76 -8.56 -9.91 19.75
CA ALA A 76 -7.21 -9.56 20.17
C ALA A 76 -6.14 -10.41 19.47
N THR A 77 -6.40 -11.71 19.30
CA THR A 77 -5.52 -12.63 18.57
C THR A 77 -5.40 -12.23 17.09
N LEU A 78 -6.52 -11.95 16.43
CA LEU A 78 -6.55 -11.50 15.03
C LEU A 78 -5.79 -10.18 14.83
N GLU A 79 -5.88 -9.25 15.78
CA GLU A 79 -5.08 -8.02 15.76
C GLU A 79 -3.58 -8.26 15.93
N ARG A 80 -3.20 -9.22 16.77
CA ARG A 80 -1.80 -9.64 16.90
C ARG A 80 -1.27 -10.26 15.61
N VAL A 81 -2.04 -11.16 14.98
CA VAL A 81 -1.67 -11.76 13.69
C VAL A 81 -1.50 -10.69 12.62
N ARG A 82 -2.45 -9.75 12.50
CA ARG A 82 -2.36 -8.63 11.56
C ARG A 82 -1.08 -7.80 11.74
N ARG A 83 -0.69 -7.51 12.98
CA ARG A 83 0.57 -6.80 13.28
C ARG A 83 1.80 -7.63 12.90
N ASN A 84 1.77 -8.93 13.14
CA ASN A 84 2.87 -9.83 12.78
C ASN A 84 3.06 -9.94 11.26
N LEU A 85 1.97 -10.00 10.48
CA LEU A 85 2.04 -9.99 9.01
C LEU A 85 2.75 -8.75 8.48
N LYS A 86 2.46 -7.56 9.03
CA LYS A 86 3.16 -6.32 8.66
C LYS A 86 4.67 -6.39 8.94
N ARG A 87 5.08 -6.99 10.05
CA ARG A 87 6.50 -7.18 10.40
C ARG A 87 7.16 -8.22 9.49
N TYR A 88 6.46 -9.31 9.21
CA TYR A 88 6.93 -10.34 8.30
C TYR A 88 7.17 -9.80 6.89
N ARG A 89 6.25 -8.97 6.37
CA ARG A 89 6.42 -8.24 5.10
C ARG A 89 7.72 -7.43 5.07
N ALA A 90 7.98 -6.65 6.12
CA ALA A 90 9.20 -5.85 6.22
C ALA A 90 10.46 -6.74 6.28
N SER A 91 10.41 -7.86 6.99
CA SER A 91 11.51 -8.82 7.07
C SER A 91 11.82 -9.48 5.73
N ILE A 92 10.79 -9.79 4.93
CA ILE A 92 10.93 -10.39 3.60
C ILE A 92 11.54 -9.39 2.62
N LEU A 93 11.08 -8.14 2.64
CA LEU A 93 11.71 -7.08 1.84
C LEU A 93 13.16 -6.87 2.25
N LYS A 94 13.48 -6.87 3.56
CA LYS A 94 14.86 -6.77 4.02
C LYS A 94 15.72 -7.93 3.54
N ALA A 95 15.24 -9.17 3.64
CA ALA A 95 15.95 -10.33 3.12
C ALA A 95 16.13 -10.27 1.59
N ALA A 96 15.15 -9.71 0.87
CA ALA A 96 15.23 -9.53 -0.57
C ALA A 96 16.36 -8.58 -0.98
N VAL A 97 16.54 -7.46 -0.27
CA VAL A 97 17.54 -6.44 -0.61
C VAL A 97 18.95 -6.75 -0.11
N GLU A 98 19.08 -7.70 0.82
CA GLU A 98 20.36 -8.18 1.35
C GLU A 98 20.86 -9.47 0.65
N GLY A 99 20.16 -9.96 -0.37
CA GLY A 99 20.55 -11.20 -1.07
C GLY A 99 20.36 -12.47 -0.24
N ARG A 100 19.43 -12.46 0.72
CA ARG A 100 19.17 -13.60 1.65
C ARG A 100 17.83 -14.30 1.42
N LEU A 101 17.01 -13.80 0.49
CA LEU A 101 15.67 -14.34 0.25
C LEU A 101 15.66 -15.59 -0.65
N VAL A 102 16.59 -15.67 -1.59
CA VAL A 102 16.75 -16.76 -2.55
C VAL A 102 18.25 -17.03 -2.73
N PRO A 103 18.66 -18.22 -3.22
CA PRO A 103 20.05 -18.43 -3.63
C PRO A 103 20.49 -17.37 -4.65
N THR A 104 21.66 -16.81 -4.41
CA THR A 104 22.25 -15.80 -5.28
C THR A 104 22.67 -16.42 -6.62
N GLU A 105 22.77 -15.60 -7.66
CA GLU A 105 23.23 -16.08 -8.97
C GLU A 105 24.65 -16.66 -8.90
N ALA A 106 25.52 -16.07 -8.07
CA ALA A 106 26.88 -16.55 -7.86
C ALA A 106 26.90 -17.94 -7.23
N GLU A 107 26.08 -18.19 -6.21
CA GLU A 107 25.98 -19.51 -5.57
C GLU A 107 25.50 -20.59 -6.52
N LEU A 108 24.46 -20.29 -7.32
CA LEU A 108 23.93 -21.22 -8.32
C LEU A 108 24.94 -21.50 -9.43
N ALA A 109 25.58 -20.47 -9.96
CA ALA A 109 26.59 -20.60 -11.01
C ALA A 109 27.77 -21.48 -10.55
N ARG A 110 28.21 -21.32 -9.30
CA ARG A 110 29.26 -22.14 -8.69
C ARG A 110 28.82 -23.60 -8.51
N ALA A 111 27.60 -23.83 -8.02
CA ALA A 111 27.07 -25.18 -7.84
C ALA A 111 26.88 -25.92 -9.18
N GLU A 112 26.56 -25.19 -10.24
CA GLU A 112 26.32 -25.72 -11.59
C GLU A 112 27.59 -25.75 -12.46
N GLY A 113 28.70 -25.15 -12.02
CA GLY A 113 29.94 -25.07 -12.78
C GLY A 113 29.84 -24.22 -14.05
N ARG A 114 29.00 -23.18 -14.05
CA ARG A 114 28.79 -22.28 -15.19
C ARG A 114 29.21 -20.85 -14.88
N ASP A 115 29.43 -20.07 -15.93
CA ASP A 115 29.57 -18.62 -15.82
C ASP A 115 28.20 -17.94 -15.63
N TYR A 116 28.23 -16.70 -15.16
CA TYR A 116 27.08 -15.83 -15.06
C TYR A 116 27.47 -14.37 -15.31
N GLU A 117 26.47 -13.53 -15.64
CA GLU A 117 26.65 -12.08 -15.77
C GLU A 117 26.44 -11.40 -14.41
N PRO A 118 27.47 -10.77 -13.81
CA PRO A 118 27.30 -9.97 -12.60
C PRO A 118 26.50 -8.69 -12.85
N ALA A 119 25.93 -8.13 -11.78
CA ALA A 119 25.14 -6.90 -11.85
C ALA A 119 25.94 -5.69 -12.34
N SER A 120 27.24 -5.62 -12.07
CA SER A 120 28.12 -4.55 -12.59
C SER A 120 28.18 -4.57 -14.12
N VAL A 121 28.33 -5.75 -14.72
CA VAL A 121 28.32 -5.93 -16.19
C VAL A 121 26.93 -5.65 -16.75
N LEU A 122 25.86 -6.07 -16.05
CA LEU A 122 24.49 -5.71 -16.42
C LEU A 122 24.29 -4.19 -16.44
N LEU A 123 24.82 -3.47 -15.45
CA LEU A 123 24.74 -2.02 -15.32
C LEU A 123 25.49 -1.31 -16.46
N GLU A 124 26.69 -1.76 -16.81
CA GLU A 124 27.44 -1.24 -17.97
C GLU A 124 26.62 -1.33 -19.25
N ARG A 125 25.92 -2.46 -19.48
CA ARG A 125 25.03 -2.62 -20.64
C ARG A 125 23.84 -1.67 -20.59
N ILE A 126 23.25 -1.46 -19.42
CA ILE A 126 22.15 -0.52 -19.22
C ILE A 126 22.58 0.91 -19.59
N LEU A 127 23.77 1.33 -19.13
CA LEU A 127 24.32 2.66 -19.41
C LEU A 127 24.63 2.84 -20.89
N ALA A 128 25.25 1.83 -21.53
CA ALA A 128 25.50 1.84 -22.97
C ALA A 128 24.19 1.95 -23.78
N GLU A 129 23.15 1.19 -23.40
CA GLU A 129 21.84 1.23 -24.06
C GLU A 129 21.12 2.57 -23.84
N ARG A 130 21.24 3.16 -22.64
CA ARG A 130 20.72 4.50 -22.34
C ARG A 130 21.37 5.56 -23.22
N ARG A 131 22.71 5.56 -23.33
CA ARG A 131 23.46 6.47 -24.21
C ARG A 131 23.02 6.31 -25.66
N ARG A 132 22.94 5.08 -26.17
CA ARG A 132 22.49 4.79 -27.53
C ARG A 132 21.09 5.35 -27.81
N ARG A 133 20.12 5.12 -26.91
CA ARG A 133 18.75 5.66 -27.06
C ARG A 133 18.72 7.19 -27.08
N TRP A 134 19.55 7.84 -26.26
CA TRP A 134 19.68 9.29 -26.30
C TRP A 134 20.26 9.77 -27.63
N GLU A 135 21.29 9.07 -28.15
CA GLU A 135 21.89 9.39 -29.44
C GLU A 135 20.88 9.24 -30.59
N ASP A 136 20.16 8.12 -30.64
CA ASP A 136 19.12 7.86 -31.64
C ASP A 136 18.00 8.92 -31.58
N GLY A 137 17.59 9.31 -30.37
CA GLY A 137 16.56 10.33 -30.14
C GLY A 137 16.99 11.74 -30.57
N GLU A 138 18.20 12.18 -30.21
CA GLU A 138 18.72 13.47 -30.67
C GLU A 138 18.91 13.49 -32.18
N LEU A 139 19.40 12.40 -32.78
CA LEU A 139 19.53 12.27 -34.23
C LEU A 139 18.18 12.35 -34.94
N ALA A 140 17.15 11.66 -34.42
CA ALA A 140 15.79 11.73 -34.95
C ALA A 140 15.22 13.16 -34.87
N ARG A 141 15.43 13.86 -33.74
CA ARG A 141 15.01 15.26 -33.55
C ARG A 141 15.72 16.21 -34.52
N MET A 142 17.01 16.01 -34.72
CA MET A 142 17.83 16.80 -35.66
C MET A 142 17.41 16.57 -37.11
N LYS A 143 17.16 15.32 -37.52
CA LYS A 143 16.61 14.97 -38.84
C LYS A 143 15.23 15.58 -39.08
N ALA A 144 14.32 15.49 -38.11
CA ALA A 144 12.99 16.11 -38.19
C ALA A 144 13.06 17.65 -38.30
N ALA A 145 14.10 18.26 -37.75
CA ALA A 145 14.38 19.70 -37.88
C ALA A 145 15.19 20.07 -39.13
N GLY A 146 15.45 19.13 -40.05
CA GLY A 146 16.21 19.36 -41.29
C GLY A 146 17.72 19.60 -41.08
N LYS A 147 18.25 19.30 -39.89
CA LYS A 147 19.66 19.55 -39.53
C LYS A 147 20.40 18.23 -39.36
N VAL A 148 20.93 17.64 -40.43
CA VAL A 148 21.73 16.40 -40.31
C VAL A 148 23.13 16.74 -39.80
N PRO A 149 23.59 16.20 -38.65
CA PRO A 149 24.93 16.46 -38.16
C PRO A 149 26.00 15.92 -39.12
N THR A 150 27.00 16.73 -39.45
CA THR A 150 28.16 16.31 -40.26
C THR A 150 29.31 15.76 -39.42
N THR A 151 29.25 15.91 -38.09
CA THR A 151 30.27 15.43 -37.14
C THR A 151 29.62 14.92 -35.85
N ASP A 152 30.35 14.11 -35.09
CA ASP A 152 29.89 13.51 -33.82
C ASP A 152 30.03 14.41 -32.59
N LYS A 153 30.40 15.70 -32.75
CA LYS A 153 30.58 16.64 -31.63
C LYS A 153 29.36 16.76 -30.73
N TRP A 154 28.15 16.56 -31.28
CA TRP A 154 26.91 16.63 -30.52
C TRP A 154 26.79 15.52 -29.48
N LYS A 155 27.47 14.36 -29.66
CA LYS A 155 27.48 13.25 -28.69
C LYS A 155 28.11 13.65 -27.35
N ALA A 156 29.04 14.62 -27.35
CA ALA A 156 29.64 15.17 -26.13
C ALA A 156 28.64 15.93 -25.23
N ARG A 157 27.42 16.21 -25.71
CA ARG A 157 26.34 16.81 -24.89
C ARG A 157 25.69 15.79 -23.95
N TYR A 158 25.90 14.49 -24.17
CA TYR A 158 25.42 13.46 -23.28
C TYR A 158 26.16 13.54 -21.94
N LYS A 159 25.39 13.52 -20.85
CA LYS A 159 25.93 13.46 -19.49
C LYS A 159 25.60 12.09 -18.93
N GLU A 160 26.65 11.35 -18.56
CA GLU A 160 26.48 10.10 -17.84
C GLU A 160 25.80 10.38 -16.48
N PRO A 161 24.88 9.50 -16.05
CA PRO A 161 24.32 9.56 -14.70
C PRO A 161 25.43 9.36 -13.67
N ALA A 162 25.32 10.05 -12.53
CA ALA A 162 26.31 9.95 -11.47
C ALA A 162 26.32 8.57 -10.82
N GLU A 163 27.52 8.06 -10.54
CA GLU A 163 27.73 6.87 -9.73
C GLU A 163 27.40 7.14 -8.26
N PRO A 164 26.90 6.13 -7.53
CA PRO A 164 26.65 6.27 -6.10
C PRO A 164 27.98 6.36 -5.32
N ASP A 165 28.01 7.20 -4.28
CA ASP A 165 29.06 7.11 -3.26
C ASP A 165 28.83 5.86 -2.42
N THR A 166 29.78 4.91 -2.50
CA THR A 166 29.71 3.62 -1.82
C THR A 166 30.56 3.54 -0.56
N ALA A 167 31.29 4.60 -0.19
CA ALA A 167 32.28 4.56 0.89
C ALA A 167 31.69 4.21 2.27
N THR A 168 30.41 4.53 2.50
CA THR A 168 29.71 4.28 3.77
C THR A 168 28.63 3.19 3.66
N LEU A 169 28.52 2.56 2.49
CA LEU A 169 27.50 1.54 2.24
C LEU A 169 27.98 0.17 2.70
N PRO A 170 27.04 -0.71 3.14
CA PRO A 170 27.40 -2.08 3.52
C PRO A 170 27.89 -2.88 2.31
N SER A 171 28.63 -3.96 2.58
CA SER A 171 28.98 -4.95 1.57
C SER A 171 27.72 -5.62 1.01
N LEU A 172 27.71 -5.88 -0.30
CA LEU A 172 26.65 -6.60 -0.98
C LEU A 172 26.98 -8.09 -1.10
N ALA A 173 25.95 -8.88 -1.43
CA ALA A 173 26.13 -10.26 -1.86
C ALA A 173 26.99 -10.33 -3.14
N GLU A 174 27.67 -11.46 -3.33
CA GLU A 174 28.51 -11.69 -4.51
C GLU A 174 27.71 -11.52 -5.81
N GLY A 175 28.29 -10.82 -6.78
CA GLY A 175 27.65 -10.56 -8.07
C GLY A 175 26.65 -9.40 -8.09
N TRP A 176 26.35 -8.78 -6.94
CA TRP A 176 25.50 -7.59 -6.86
C TRP A 176 26.34 -6.31 -7.01
N CYS A 177 25.68 -5.20 -7.38
CA CYS A 177 26.31 -3.88 -7.40
C CYS A 177 25.37 -2.79 -6.87
N TRP A 178 25.95 -1.66 -6.47
CA TRP A 178 25.20 -0.45 -6.17
C TRP A 178 24.91 0.32 -7.46
N ALA A 179 23.71 0.89 -7.57
CA ALA A 179 23.35 1.81 -8.66
C ALA A 179 22.44 2.93 -8.13
N THR A 180 22.44 4.09 -8.77
CA THR A 180 21.41 5.10 -8.54
C THR A 180 20.16 4.80 -9.36
N VAL A 181 19.00 5.31 -8.93
CA VAL A 181 17.78 5.24 -9.76
C VAL A 181 18.03 5.83 -11.14
N ASP A 182 18.74 6.96 -11.23
CA ASP A 182 19.02 7.61 -12.52
C ASP A 182 19.73 6.67 -13.51
N GLN A 183 20.69 5.86 -13.04
CA GLN A 183 21.43 4.91 -13.88
C GLN A 183 20.53 3.86 -14.53
N ILE A 184 19.41 3.50 -13.91
CA ILE A 184 18.51 2.41 -14.37
C ILE A 184 17.24 2.89 -15.08
N LEU A 185 17.06 4.19 -15.29
CA LEU A 185 15.91 4.73 -16.02
C LEU A 185 16.03 4.49 -17.54
N SER A 186 14.90 4.18 -18.17
CA SER A 186 14.73 4.20 -19.63
C SER A 186 14.34 5.59 -20.16
N GLU A 187 13.64 6.38 -19.36
CA GLU A 187 13.21 7.74 -19.67
C GLU A 187 13.40 8.63 -18.45
N ARG A 188 13.52 9.95 -18.67
CA ARG A 188 13.56 10.92 -17.57
C ARG A 188 12.32 10.80 -16.67
N LEU A 189 12.49 11.11 -15.39
CA LEU A 189 11.37 11.23 -14.45
C LEU A 189 10.40 12.32 -14.92
N VAL A 190 9.10 12.08 -14.76
CA VAL A 190 8.04 13.03 -15.15
C VAL A 190 7.12 13.28 -13.97
N ASN A 191 6.96 14.54 -13.57
CA ASN A 191 5.93 14.94 -12.62
C ASN A 191 4.59 15.00 -13.35
N GLY A 192 3.52 14.60 -12.69
CA GLY A 192 2.18 14.81 -13.25
C GLY A 192 1.80 16.29 -13.22
N ARG A 193 0.58 16.58 -13.65
CA ARG A 193 0.05 17.95 -13.70
C ARG A 193 -1.25 18.03 -12.89
N SER A 194 -1.39 19.11 -12.12
CA SER A 194 -2.61 19.38 -11.36
C SER A 194 -3.72 19.83 -12.31
N VAL A 195 -4.93 19.39 -12.02
CA VAL A 195 -6.12 19.78 -12.78
C VAL A 195 -7.33 19.90 -11.86
N LYS A 196 -8.22 20.85 -12.16
CA LYS A 196 -9.51 20.98 -11.45
C LYS A 196 -10.41 19.79 -11.79
N THR A 197 -11.26 19.42 -10.83
CA THR A 197 -12.31 18.44 -11.08
C THR A 197 -13.35 19.05 -12.04
N ALA A 198 -13.86 18.25 -12.97
CA ALA A 198 -14.92 18.63 -13.88
C ALA A 198 -15.94 17.50 -14.02
N GLU A 199 -17.11 17.81 -14.59
CA GLU A 199 -18.14 16.81 -14.94
C GLU A 199 -17.72 15.98 -16.16
N HIS A 200 -17.05 16.61 -17.11
CA HIS A 200 -16.54 16.00 -18.34
C HIS A 200 -15.03 16.24 -18.46
N GLY A 201 -14.31 15.29 -19.06
CA GLY A 201 -12.86 15.39 -19.26
C GLY A 201 -12.17 14.04 -19.18
N ILE A 202 -10.90 14.05 -18.76
CA ILE A 202 -10.06 12.86 -18.73
C ILE A 202 -9.96 12.31 -17.30
N PRO A 203 -10.07 10.99 -17.08
CA PRO A 203 -9.73 10.37 -15.81
C PRO A 203 -8.32 10.72 -15.34
N VAL A 204 -8.19 11.20 -14.11
CA VAL A 204 -6.91 11.50 -13.46
C VAL A 204 -6.85 10.80 -12.12
N LEU A 205 -5.82 9.97 -11.93
CA LEU A 205 -5.61 9.21 -10.70
C LEU A 205 -5.62 10.12 -9.47
N ARG A 206 -6.14 9.60 -8.36
CA ARG A 206 -5.99 10.22 -7.05
C ARG A 206 -4.70 9.72 -6.41
N LEU A 207 -4.20 10.44 -5.41
CA LEU A 207 -3.06 9.95 -4.61
C LEU A 207 -3.39 8.62 -3.90
N THR A 208 -4.67 8.39 -3.58
CA THR A 208 -5.19 7.16 -2.97
C THR A 208 -5.18 5.95 -3.91
N SER A 209 -4.82 6.11 -5.18
CA SER A 209 -4.63 4.99 -6.12
C SER A 209 -3.42 4.14 -5.80
N LEU A 210 -2.41 4.68 -5.09
CA LEU A 210 -1.23 3.91 -4.71
C LEU A 210 -1.55 3.02 -3.50
N ARG A 211 -1.72 1.72 -3.73
CA ARG A 211 -2.10 0.75 -2.68
C ARG A 211 -1.25 -0.51 -2.76
N ASN A 212 -0.57 -0.83 -1.66
CA ASN A 212 0.19 -2.09 -1.51
C ASN A 212 1.22 -2.37 -2.63
N GLY A 213 1.82 -1.32 -3.20
CA GLY A 213 2.75 -1.43 -4.33
C GLY A 213 2.09 -1.59 -5.69
N LEU A 214 0.77 -1.48 -5.79
CA LEU A 214 -0.01 -1.51 -7.03
C LEU A 214 -0.76 -0.19 -7.21
N VAL A 215 -0.97 0.18 -8.47
CA VAL A 215 -1.82 1.32 -8.84
C VAL A 215 -3.23 0.80 -9.08
N ASP A 216 -4.19 1.27 -8.29
CA ASP A 216 -5.62 1.04 -8.51
C ASP A 216 -6.15 2.04 -9.55
N LEU A 217 -6.42 1.55 -10.76
CA LEU A 217 -6.87 2.39 -11.87
C LEU A 217 -8.32 2.88 -11.73
N SER A 218 -9.10 2.32 -10.79
CA SER A 218 -10.47 2.79 -10.49
C SER A 218 -10.50 4.02 -9.58
N GLU A 219 -9.39 4.31 -8.90
CA GLU A 219 -9.24 5.42 -7.97
C GLU A 219 -8.85 6.72 -8.70
N PHE A 220 -9.82 7.32 -9.37
CA PHE A 220 -9.62 8.55 -10.14
C PHE A 220 -10.67 9.63 -9.84
N LYS A 221 -10.44 10.81 -10.43
CA LYS A 221 -11.44 11.87 -10.62
C LYS A 221 -11.49 12.24 -12.09
N ILE A 222 -12.58 12.85 -12.53
CA ILE A 222 -12.62 13.48 -13.86
C ILE A 222 -11.91 14.84 -13.78
N GLY A 223 -10.85 15.00 -14.57
CA GLY A 223 -10.05 16.22 -14.65
C GLY A 223 -10.42 17.05 -15.88
N ALA A 224 -10.45 18.37 -15.69
CA ALA A 224 -10.66 19.35 -16.75
C ALA A 224 -9.47 19.45 -17.72
N TRP A 225 -9.29 18.41 -18.56
CA TRP A 225 -8.27 18.33 -19.60
C TRP A 225 -8.91 18.02 -20.96
N SER A 226 -8.28 18.53 -22.01
CA SER A 226 -8.44 17.96 -23.35
C SER A 226 -7.57 16.69 -23.49
N ALA A 227 -7.85 15.87 -24.52
CA ALA A 227 -7.03 14.71 -24.83
C ALA A 227 -5.56 15.07 -25.14
N SER A 228 -5.31 16.18 -25.84
CA SER A 228 -3.96 16.63 -26.19
C SER A 228 -3.18 17.16 -24.97
N GLU A 229 -3.85 17.77 -24.00
CA GLU A 229 -3.22 18.18 -22.74
C GLU A 229 -2.84 16.98 -21.87
N ALA A 230 -3.65 15.92 -21.92
CA ALA A 230 -3.47 14.71 -21.13
C ALA A 230 -2.37 13.79 -21.68
N GLU A 231 -2.16 13.78 -22.99
CA GLU A 231 -1.29 12.84 -23.71
C GLU A 231 0.10 12.60 -23.04
N PRO A 232 0.85 13.63 -22.61
CA PRO A 232 2.17 13.42 -21.98
C PRO A 232 2.09 12.72 -20.61
N PHE A 233 0.93 12.80 -19.96
CA PHE A 233 0.63 12.32 -18.62
C PHE A 233 -0.21 11.06 -18.61
N LEU A 234 -0.52 10.47 -19.77
CA LEU A 234 -1.20 9.18 -19.82
C LEU A 234 -0.32 8.10 -19.18
N VAL A 235 -0.97 7.30 -18.36
CA VAL A 235 -0.38 6.16 -17.67
C VAL A 235 -0.29 4.99 -18.66
N ARG A 236 0.81 4.24 -18.61
CA ARG A 236 1.01 3.01 -19.39
C ARG A 236 1.17 1.81 -18.46
N GLN A 237 0.89 0.62 -18.98
CA GLN A 237 1.23 -0.60 -18.28
C GLN A 237 2.74 -0.61 -17.98
N ASN A 238 3.10 -1.09 -16.78
CA ASN A 238 4.46 -1.10 -16.23
C ASN A 238 5.04 0.29 -15.88
N ASP A 239 4.26 1.37 -16.01
CA ASP A 239 4.65 2.63 -15.36
C ASP A 239 4.71 2.42 -13.84
N ILE A 240 5.73 3.00 -13.21
CA ILE A 240 5.84 3.04 -11.76
C ILE A 240 5.54 4.47 -11.32
N LEU A 241 4.59 4.63 -10.40
CA LEU A 241 4.18 5.92 -9.86
C LEU A 241 4.64 6.05 -8.42
N VAL A 242 5.29 7.17 -8.11
CA VAL A 242 5.84 7.50 -6.80
C VAL A 242 5.08 8.68 -6.21
N SER A 243 4.64 8.56 -4.95
CA SER A 243 4.00 9.68 -4.23
C SER A 243 4.97 10.85 -4.09
N ARG A 244 4.69 11.97 -4.75
CA ARG A 244 5.50 13.18 -4.68
C ARG A 244 5.21 13.99 -3.43
N GLY A 245 3.94 14.03 -3.00
CA GLY A 245 3.49 14.86 -1.89
C GLY A 245 2.43 14.15 -1.06
N ASN A 246 2.60 14.14 0.26
CA ASN A 246 1.68 13.49 1.19
C ASN A 246 1.69 14.17 2.58
N GLY A 247 0.57 14.14 3.30
CA GLY A 247 0.51 14.63 4.68
C GLY A 247 1.29 13.77 5.68
N SER A 248 1.63 12.53 5.31
CA SER A 248 2.45 11.62 6.13
C SER A 248 3.83 11.42 5.52
N ILE A 249 4.87 11.60 6.34
CA ILE A 249 6.27 11.29 5.96
C ILE A 249 6.45 9.82 5.58
N HIS A 250 5.65 8.92 6.18
CA HIS A 250 5.72 7.49 5.88
C HIS A 250 5.01 7.09 4.58
N LEU A 251 4.22 8.01 3.99
CA LEU A 251 3.51 7.77 2.75
C LEU A 251 4.11 8.54 1.56
N VAL A 252 4.78 9.67 1.80
CA VAL A 252 5.51 10.38 0.74
C VAL A 252 6.60 9.47 0.18
N GLY A 253 6.70 9.39 -1.14
CA GLY A 253 7.67 8.56 -1.85
C GLY A 253 7.30 7.08 -1.97
N LEU A 254 6.13 6.64 -1.51
CA LEU A 254 5.68 5.27 -1.77
C LEU A 254 5.56 5.06 -3.28
N GLY A 255 6.07 3.92 -3.76
CA GLY A 255 6.04 3.53 -5.17
C GLY A 255 5.03 2.43 -5.43
N ALA A 256 4.39 2.47 -6.59
CA ALA A 256 3.48 1.43 -7.04
C ALA A 256 3.54 1.22 -8.55
N ILE A 257 3.34 -0.01 -9.01
CA ILE A 257 3.34 -0.37 -10.44
C ILE A 257 1.93 -0.47 -11.00
N VAL A 258 1.77 0.02 -12.22
CA VAL A 258 0.57 -0.18 -13.05
C VAL A 258 0.65 -1.58 -13.66
N SER A 259 -0.12 -2.51 -13.11
CA SER A 259 -0.07 -3.92 -13.54
C SER A 259 -1.01 -4.22 -14.70
N ASP A 260 -2.18 -3.59 -14.69
CA ASP A 260 -3.21 -3.78 -15.72
C ASP A 260 -2.92 -2.89 -16.93
N HIS A 261 -3.58 -3.18 -18.05
CA HIS A 261 -3.57 -2.30 -19.21
C HIS A 261 -4.48 -1.10 -18.91
N PRO A 262 -3.93 0.10 -18.69
CA PRO A 262 -4.76 1.25 -18.41
C PRO A 262 -5.53 1.67 -19.66
N ASP A 263 -6.79 2.04 -19.46
CA ASP A 263 -7.54 2.85 -20.41
C ASP A 263 -6.93 4.26 -20.48
N PHE A 264 -7.67 5.21 -21.05
CA PHE A 264 -7.26 6.61 -21.16
C PHE A 264 -7.32 7.33 -19.80
N VAL A 265 -6.31 7.10 -18.94
CA VAL A 265 -6.15 7.70 -17.61
C VAL A 265 -4.79 8.35 -17.44
N ALA A 266 -4.75 9.49 -16.75
CA ALA A 266 -3.53 10.23 -16.48
C ALA A 266 -3.21 10.36 -14.99
N PHE A 267 -2.03 10.90 -14.66
CA PHE A 267 -1.58 11.07 -13.27
C PHE A 267 -1.40 12.55 -12.86
N PRO A 268 -1.73 12.88 -11.60
CA PRO A 268 -1.69 14.25 -11.07
C PRO A 268 -0.26 14.66 -10.67
N ASP A 269 -0.09 15.95 -10.37
CA ASP A 269 1.18 16.54 -9.89
C ASP A 269 1.65 16.03 -8.53
N THR A 270 0.78 15.31 -7.80
CA THR A 270 1.13 14.60 -6.56
C THR A 270 1.85 13.28 -6.80
N LEU A 271 2.07 12.87 -8.06
CA LEU A 271 2.79 11.68 -8.46
C LEU A 271 3.99 12.00 -9.38
N ILE A 272 5.02 11.17 -9.29
CA ILE A 272 6.17 11.12 -10.21
C ILE A 272 6.12 9.79 -10.95
N ARG A 273 6.23 9.82 -12.28
CA ARG A 273 6.40 8.63 -13.11
C ARG A 273 7.87 8.25 -13.23
N VAL A 274 8.14 6.97 -12.99
CA VAL A 274 9.42 6.28 -13.14
C VAL A 274 9.25 5.22 -14.24
N ARG A 275 10.17 5.19 -15.21
CA ARG A 275 10.25 4.15 -16.23
C ARG A 275 11.65 3.56 -16.23
N LEU A 276 11.72 2.25 -16.06
CA LEU A 276 12.96 1.49 -15.95
C LEU A 276 13.39 0.94 -17.31
N CYS A 277 14.67 0.65 -17.46
CA CYS A 277 15.16 -0.16 -18.58
C CYS A 277 14.63 -1.61 -18.50
N ASP A 278 14.67 -2.34 -19.61
CA ASP A 278 14.10 -3.69 -19.70
C ASP A 278 14.88 -4.73 -18.88
N ARG A 279 16.11 -4.38 -18.51
CA ARG A 279 17.03 -5.18 -17.71
C ARG A 279 16.84 -5.05 -16.21
N ILE A 280 15.87 -4.24 -15.78
CA ILE A 280 15.45 -4.19 -14.38
C ILE A 280 14.00 -4.66 -14.29
N ASP A 281 13.79 -5.72 -13.52
CA ASP A 281 12.44 -6.20 -13.26
C ASP A 281 11.66 -5.15 -12.44
N ARG A 282 10.51 -4.72 -12.99
CA ARG A 282 9.74 -3.61 -12.42
C ARG A 282 9.12 -3.95 -11.06
N ARG A 283 8.73 -5.21 -10.84
CA ARG A 283 8.11 -5.64 -9.59
C ARG A 283 9.15 -5.88 -8.51
N PHE A 284 10.32 -6.41 -8.88
CA PHE A 284 11.51 -6.39 -8.03
C PHE A 284 11.85 -4.95 -7.60
N PHE A 285 11.91 -4.00 -8.54
CA PHE A 285 12.16 -2.59 -8.22
C PHE A 285 11.13 -2.05 -7.23
N VAL A 286 9.83 -2.31 -7.40
CA VAL A 286 8.80 -1.82 -6.46
C VAL A 286 8.96 -2.44 -5.07
N ALA A 287 9.38 -3.69 -4.97
CA ALA A 287 9.70 -4.32 -3.69
C ALA A 287 10.91 -3.64 -3.02
N LEU A 288 11.98 -3.43 -3.77
CA LEU A 288 13.20 -2.72 -3.34
C LEU A 288 12.92 -1.26 -2.93
N TRP A 289 12.14 -0.54 -3.74
CA TRP A 289 11.77 0.86 -3.53
C TRP A 289 10.99 1.08 -2.25
N ASN A 290 10.12 0.12 -1.91
CA ASN A 290 9.30 0.15 -0.70
C ASN A 290 9.96 -0.56 0.51
N SER A 291 11.18 -1.07 0.36
CA SER A 291 11.96 -1.61 1.49
C SER A 291 12.41 -0.52 2.45
N ARG A 292 12.74 -0.86 3.71
CA ARG A 292 13.13 0.15 4.71
C ARG A 292 14.35 0.96 4.25
N ASP A 293 15.32 0.31 3.62
CA ASP A 293 16.57 0.91 3.16
C ASP A 293 16.34 2.06 2.19
N THR A 294 15.52 1.86 1.15
CA THR A 294 15.19 2.91 0.19
C THR A 294 14.25 3.95 0.80
N ARG A 295 13.26 3.50 1.60
CA ARG A 295 12.33 4.38 2.31
C ARG A 295 13.06 5.36 3.23
N ASP A 296 14.09 4.90 3.93
CA ASP A 296 14.94 5.74 4.80
C ASP A 296 15.65 6.85 4.02
N GLN A 297 16.17 6.55 2.84
CA GLN A 297 16.81 7.56 1.97
C GLN A 297 15.81 8.64 1.55
N ILE A 298 14.59 8.23 1.19
CA ILE A 298 13.53 9.14 0.75
C ILE A 298 13.00 9.98 1.92
N GLU A 299 12.70 9.36 3.06
CA GLU A 299 12.16 10.04 4.24
C GLU A 299 13.14 11.08 4.78
N ARG A 300 14.46 10.82 4.76
CA ARG A 300 15.49 11.79 5.16
C ARG A 300 15.59 13.00 4.24
N LYS A 301 15.32 12.84 2.94
CA LYS A 301 15.38 13.93 1.95
C LYS A 301 14.05 14.69 1.82
N ALA A 302 12.95 14.11 2.31
CA ALA A 302 11.63 14.70 2.20
C ALA A 302 11.54 16.03 2.96
N LYS A 303 11.01 17.06 2.30
CA LYS A 303 10.82 18.41 2.87
C LYS A 303 9.36 18.66 3.15
N THR A 304 9.04 19.33 4.26
CA THR A 304 7.66 19.66 4.62
C THR A 304 7.33 21.13 4.36
N THR A 305 6.12 21.41 3.90
CA THR A 305 5.57 22.77 3.79
C THR A 305 4.08 22.70 4.09
N ALA A 306 3.61 23.51 5.05
CA ALA A 306 2.22 23.52 5.51
C ALA A 306 1.65 22.11 5.84
N GLY A 307 2.46 21.26 6.48
CA GLY A 307 2.07 19.90 6.87
C GLY A 307 2.11 18.85 5.75
N ILE A 308 2.55 19.22 4.53
CA ILE A 308 2.69 18.30 3.40
C ILE A 308 4.17 18.03 3.16
N TYR A 309 4.58 16.77 3.34
CA TYR A 309 5.90 16.29 2.95
C TYR A 309 5.98 16.11 1.45
N LYS A 310 7.10 16.49 0.85
CA LYS A 310 7.36 16.40 -0.59
C LYS A 310 8.74 15.85 -0.88
N VAL A 311 8.84 15.11 -1.97
CA VAL A 311 10.09 14.68 -2.60
C VAL A 311 10.13 15.21 -4.02
N ASN A 312 11.33 15.44 -4.57
CA ASN A 312 11.49 15.91 -5.95
C ASN A 312 12.19 14.84 -6.80
N GLN A 313 12.28 15.09 -8.11
CA GLN A 313 12.88 14.16 -9.06
C GLN A 313 14.39 13.96 -8.81
N VAL A 314 15.10 14.99 -8.34
CA VAL A 314 16.54 14.89 -8.03
C VAL A 314 16.74 13.94 -6.85
N ASP A 315 15.93 14.05 -5.80
CA ASP A 315 16.00 13.18 -4.63
C ASP A 315 15.67 11.72 -4.99
N VAL A 316 14.66 11.51 -5.84
CA VAL A 316 14.27 10.19 -6.36
C VAL A 316 15.38 9.60 -7.23
N ALA A 317 15.92 10.37 -8.18
CA ALA A 317 16.98 9.94 -9.07
C ALA A 317 18.28 9.58 -8.32
N ALA A 318 18.56 10.29 -7.22
CA ALA A 318 19.74 10.07 -6.38
C ALA A 318 19.56 9.01 -5.29
N CYS A 319 18.46 8.26 -5.28
CA CYS A 319 18.33 7.09 -4.38
C CYS A 319 19.27 5.98 -4.87
N VAL A 320 20.00 5.39 -3.92
CA VAL A 320 20.96 4.32 -4.16
C VAL A 320 20.32 2.96 -3.86
N LEU A 321 20.51 2.02 -4.77
CA LEU A 321 19.79 0.75 -4.84
C LEU A 321 20.76 -0.43 -4.95
N GLN A 322 20.42 -1.53 -4.27
CA GLN A 322 21.07 -2.82 -4.46
C GLN A 322 20.54 -3.48 -5.74
N VAL A 323 21.41 -3.72 -6.72
CA VAL A 323 21.04 -4.35 -8.00
C VAL A 323 21.66 -5.75 -8.07
N PRO A 324 20.84 -6.82 -8.09
CA PRO A 324 21.28 -8.18 -8.40
C PRO A 324 21.41 -8.42 -9.91
N PRO A 325 22.07 -9.51 -10.31
CA PRO A 325 21.96 -10.07 -11.66
C PRO A 325 20.51 -10.28 -12.10
N LEU A 326 20.24 -10.16 -13.41
CA LEU A 326 18.88 -10.20 -13.95
C LEU A 326 18.11 -11.49 -13.59
N ALA A 327 18.77 -12.65 -13.68
CA ALA A 327 18.16 -13.93 -13.32
C ALA A 327 17.75 -13.98 -11.84
N GLU A 328 18.53 -13.36 -10.96
CA GLU A 328 18.24 -13.28 -9.54
C GLU A 328 17.11 -12.30 -9.23
N GLN A 329 17.02 -11.16 -9.92
CA GLN A 329 15.88 -10.23 -9.81
C GLN A 329 14.55 -10.95 -10.03
N VAL A 330 14.50 -11.83 -11.05
CA VAL A 330 13.33 -12.65 -11.38
C VAL A 330 12.99 -13.65 -10.26
N ARG A 331 13.99 -14.33 -9.68
CA ARG A 331 13.79 -15.25 -8.55
C ARG A 331 13.29 -14.51 -7.31
N ILE A 332 13.88 -13.36 -6.98
CA ILE A 332 13.45 -12.50 -5.88
C ILE A 332 12.00 -12.05 -6.09
N ARG A 333 11.67 -11.53 -7.28
CA ARG A 333 10.30 -11.14 -7.64
C ARG A 333 9.32 -12.27 -7.35
N ASN A 334 9.57 -13.47 -7.89
CA ASN A 334 8.66 -14.61 -7.75
C ASN A 334 8.44 -14.98 -6.28
N MET A 335 9.50 -14.96 -5.46
CA MET A 335 9.39 -15.25 -4.04
C MET A 335 8.61 -14.18 -3.28
N VAL A 336 8.89 -12.89 -3.55
CA VAL A 336 8.16 -11.77 -2.93
C VAL A 336 6.69 -11.80 -3.31
N GLU A 337 6.37 -12.01 -4.58
CA GLU A 337 5.00 -12.12 -5.07
C GLU A 337 4.23 -13.26 -4.39
N LYS A 338 4.86 -14.44 -4.27
CA LYS A 338 4.29 -15.60 -3.58
C LYS A 338 3.94 -15.25 -2.14
N VAL A 339 4.89 -14.66 -1.40
CA VAL A 339 4.68 -14.29 0.00
C VAL A 339 3.61 -13.22 0.15
N PHE A 340 3.60 -12.19 -0.70
CA PHE A 340 2.63 -11.10 -0.64
C PHE A 340 1.23 -11.52 -1.09
N HIS A 341 1.12 -12.52 -1.96
CA HIS A 341 -0.16 -13.13 -2.29
C HIS A 341 -0.76 -13.83 -1.05
N SER A 342 0.04 -14.66 -0.36
CA SER A 342 -0.40 -15.31 0.88
C SER A 342 -0.73 -14.31 1.99
N GLU A 343 0.07 -13.25 2.15
CA GLU A 343 -0.19 -12.16 3.11
C GLU A 343 -1.57 -11.52 2.85
N ARG A 344 -1.88 -11.18 1.59
CA ARG A 344 -3.16 -10.56 1.22
C ARG A 344 -4.34 -11.48 1.52
N ALA A 345 -4.23 -12.77 1.24
CA ALA A 345 -5.26 -13.75 1.55
C ALA A 345 -5.54 -13.83 3.06
N MET A 346 -4.48 -13.90 3.88
CA MET A 346 -4.61 -13.91 5.35
C MET A 346 -5.23 -12.62 5.89
N VAL A 347 -4.84 -11.46 5.35
CA VAL A 347 -5.45 -10.17 5.76
C VAL A 347 -6.94 -10.12 5.44
N ALA A 348 -7.36 -10.63 4.26
CA ALA A 348 -8.76 -10.72 3.90
C ALA A 348 -9.54 -11.67 4.81
N GLU A 349 -8.97 -12.84 5.15
CA GLU A 349 -9.57 -13.80 6.07
C GLU A 349 -9.71 -13.23 7.49
N ILE A 350 -8.70 -12.50 7.97
CA ILE A 350 -8.76 -11.79 9.26
C ILE A 350 -9.91 -10.78 9.26
N ALA A 351 -10.07 -10.01 8.18
CA ALA A 351 -11.15 -9.05 8.06
C ALA A 351 -12.53 -9.73 8.07
N GLY A 352 -12.70 -10.81 7.30
CA GLY A 352 -13.94 -11.59 7.30
C GLY A 352 -14.26 -12.24 8.65
N THR A 353 -13.23 -12.72 9.37
CA THR A 353 -13.41 -13.31 10.70
C THR A 353 -13.83 -12.27 11.72
N LYS A 354 -13.25 -11.05 11.69
CA LYS A 354 -13.71 -9.96 12.56
C LYS A 354 -15.17 -9.59 12.34
N THR A 355 -15.62 -9.54 11.09
CA THR A 355 -17.02 -9.28 10.78
C THR A 355 -17.92 -10.38 11.37
N ARG A 356 -17.52 -11.65 11.27
CA ARG A 356 -18.25 -12.78 11.86
C ARG A 356 -18.25 -12.74 13.40
N THR A 357 -17.13 -12.39 14.03
CA THR A 357 -17.05 -12.21 15.49
C THR A 357 -18.00 -11.12 15.97
N ALA A 358 -18.04 -9.98 15.28
CA ALA A 358 -18.98 -8.89 15.59
C ALA A 358 -20.45 -9.32 15.45
N ALA A 359 -20.78 -10.08 14.39
CA ALA A 359 -22.12 -10.63 14.23
C ALA A 359 -22.47 -11.65 15.32
N LEU A 360 -21.50 -12.46 15.77
CA LEU A 360 -21.71 -13.44 16.83
C LEU A 360 -21.92 -12.78 18.21
N HIS A 361 -21.27 -11.64 18.50
CA HIS A 361 -21.61 -10.84 19.68
C HIS A 361 -23.09 -10.48 19.70
N GLN A 362 -23.63 -10.04 18.55
CA GLN A 362 -25.05 -9.68 18.45
C GLN A 362 -25.97 -10.90 18.57
N ALA A 363 -25.62 -12.02 17.92
CA ALA A 363 -26.38 -13.26 18.03
C ALA A 363 -26.42 -13.80 19.48
N VAL A 364 -25.34 -13.64 20.26
CA VAL A 364 -25.33 -13.97 21.69
C VAL A 364 -26.31 -13.09 22.46
N LEU A 365 -26.34 -11.78 22.21
CA LEU A 365 -27.29 -10.89 22.86
C LEU A 365 -28.74 -11.22 22.47
N ASP A 366 -29.01 -11.43 21.17
CA ASP A 366 -30.35 -11.78 20.71
C ASP A 366 -30.81 -13.13 21.23
N GLY A 367 -29.93 -14.14 21.27
CA GLY A 367 -30.22 -15.43 21.90
C GLY A 367 -30.46 -15.33 23.41
N ALA A 368 -29.73 -14.43 24.09
CA ALA A 368 -29.89 -14.18 25.52
C ALA A 368 -31.24 -13.56 25.87
N PHE A 369 -31.64 -12.53 25.13
CA PHE A 369 -32.88 -11.80 25.40
C PHE A 369 -34.10 -12.37 24.66
N GLY A 370 -33.89 -13.26 23.69
CA GLY A 370 -34.94 -14.04 23.01
C GLY A 370 -35.28 -15.38 23.68
N GLY A 371 -34.63 -15.72 24.81
CA GLY A 371 -34.92 -16.91 25.61
C GLY A 371 -34.20 -18.19 25.19
N VAL A 372 -33.45 -18.18 24.09
CA VAL A 372 -32.72 -19.34 23.55
C VAL A 372 -31.54 -19.75 24.44
N LEU A 373 -30.83 -18.79 25.04
CA LEU A 373 -29.70 -19.06 25.94
C LEU A 373 -30.13 -19.19 27.41
N ALA A 374 -31.42 -19.01 27.72
CA ALA A 374 -31.94 -19.08 29.09
C ALA A 374 -32.28 -20.52 29.53
N ASN A 375 -32.48 -21.46 28.59
CA ASN A 375 -32.85 -22.86 28.86
C ASN A 375 -31.85 -23.86 28.24
N PRO A 376 -30.93 -24.44 29.03
CA PRO A 376 -30.06 -25.53 28.57
C PRO A 376 -30.75 -26.91 28.55
N ASN A 377 -32.02 -27.03 28.95
CA ASN A 377 -32.73 -28.31 29.09
C ASN A 377 -33.64 -28.69 27.91
N ASP A 378 -33.67 -27.91 26.82
CA ASP A 378 -34.44 -28.22 25.60
C ASP A 378 -33.50 -28.52 24.42
N ALA A 379 -32.59 -29.49 24.58
CA ALA A 379 -31.76 -30.07 23.51
C ALA A 379 -31.77 -31.60 23.58
#